data_AF-A0A1Y3W5X0-F1
#
_entry.id   AF-A0A1Y3W5X0-F1
#
_cell.length_a   1.000
_cell.length_b   1.000
_cell.length_c   1.000
_cell.angle_alpha   90.00
_cell.angle_beta   90.00
_cell.angle_gamma   90.00
#
_symmetry.space_group_name_H-M   'P 1'
#
loop_
_entity.id
_entity.type
_entity.pdbx_description
1 polymer ?
#
loop_
_entity_poly.entity_id
_entity_poly.type
_entity_poly.pdbx_seq_one_letter_code
_entity_poly.pdbx_strand_id
1 'polypeptide(L)'
;MIWNAVNLDCDRKFRNFLGSTRAVRRLSDTICVENGYSIVENPKPHGKSYNKWLGDAAKPSHRETLHLAIDRALEQKPADLDTLLTELEKSGCIVERRGKHITLCAPGWKKPVRLCSLGEGYTQEDLIAVLAGTREHIPRKASAVAAPEAPKVNLLVDIQAKLQAGKGKGYERWAKVFNLKQMAQTMTYLSEHDLLDYAALAAKTAAAAEKYNNLQTQIKTAEKRMEEIGTLRTHIIQYAKTRDTYVAYRKAGYSKKFLEAHREEIALHKAAKDAFDKLGLKKLPKVKDLNAAYAEILSQKKKLYPEYRRARDEMRELLTVKANVDRVLNMEAPEAGREKDHSPR
;
A
#
# COMPACT_ATOMS: atom_id res chain seq x y z
N MET A 1 -1.83 7.25 -22.61
CA MET A 1 -1.29 7.33 -23.98
C MET A 1 -0.18 8.37 -24.00
N ILE A 2 1.01 7.99 -24.43
CA ILE A 2 2.15 8.91 -24.63
C ILE A 2 2.40 8.87 -26.14
N TRP A 3 2.32 10.03 -26.80
CA TRP A 3 2.61 10.13 -28.24
C TRP A 3 3.57 11.28 -28.50
N ASN A 4 4.32 11.19 -29.60
CA ASN A 4 5.20 12.27 -30.02
C ASN A 4 4.36 13.44 -30.53
N ALA A 5 4.55 14.62 -29.93
CA ALA A 5 3.86 15.83 -30.35
C ALA A 5 4.35 16.37 -31.69
N VAL A 6 5.40 15.79 -32.28
CA VAL A 6 5.95 16.12 -33.59
C VAL A 6 5.70 14.97 -34.56
N ASN A 7 5.42 15.27 -35.82
CA ASN A 7 5.32 14.24 -36.86
C ASN A 7 6.68 13.58 -37.14
N LEU A 8 6.66 12.48 -37.90
CA LEU A 8 7.85 11.66 -38.17
C LEU A 8 8.96 12.44 -38.89
N ASP A 9 8.59 13.33 -39.81
CA ASP A 9 9.53 14.20 -40.54
C ASP A 9 10.06 15.38 -39.72
N CYS A 10 9.61 15.52 -38.46
CA CYS A 10 10.02 16.55 -37.50
C CYS A 10 9.76 18.01 -37.92
N ASP A 11 8.96 18.27 -38.96
CA ASP A 11 8.68 19.62 -39.48
C ASP A 11 7.46 20.28 -38.82
N ARG A 12 6.54 19.51 -38.22
CA ARG A 12 5.27 20.03 -37.68
C ARG A 12 4.90 19.46 -36.31
N LYS A 13 4.38 20.33 -35.45
CA LYS A 13 3.81 19.96 -34.15
C LYS A 13 2.30 19.72 -34.23
N PHE A 14 1.81 18.78 -33.45
CA PHE A 14 0.40 18.52 -33.24
C PHE A 14 -0.31 19.78 -32.73
N ARG A 15 -1.33 20.23 -33.46
CA ARG A 15 -2.17 21.37 -33.08
C ARG A 15 -3.39 20.86 -32.33
N ASN A 16 -3.52 21.25 -31.07
CA ASN A 16 -4.69 20.93 -30.27
C ASN A 16 -5.91 21.70 -30.79
N PHE A 17 -6.97 20.99 -31.15
CA PHE A 17 -8.28 21.55 -31.52
C PHE A 17 -9.38 21.01 -30.60
N LEU A 18 -10.54 21.67 -30.60
CA LEU A 18 -11.67 21.25 -29.78
C LEU A 18 -12.10 19.81 -30.12
N GLY A 19 -12.00 18.90 -29.14
CA GLY A 19 -12.32 17.48 -29.33
C GLY A 19 -11.16 16.61 -29.82
N SER A 20 -9.97 17.17 -30.02
CA SER A 20 -8.78 16.41 -30.44
C SER A 20 -8.45 15.27 -29.48
N THR A 21 -8.59 15.47 -28.17
CA THR A 21 -8.39 14.44 -27.14
C THR A 21 -9.35 13.27 -27.27
N ARG A 22 -10.59 13.51 -27.70
CA ARG A 22 -11.58 12.45 -27.97
C ARG A 22 -11.24 11.68 -29.23
N ALA A 23 -10.78 12.38 -30.27
CA ALA A 23 -10.34 11.75 -31.53
C ALA A 23 -9.13 10.84 -31.30
N VAL A 24 -8.11 11.34 -30.59
CA VAL A 24 -6.91 10.55 -30.31
C VAL A 24 -7.20 9.38 -29.37
N ARG A 25 -8.10 9.55 -28.41
CA ARG A 25 -8.58 8.43 -27.58
C ARG A 25 -9.23 7.34 -28.41
N ARG A 26 -10.16 7.69 -29.32
CA ARG A 26 -10.82 6.70 -30.19
C ARG A 26 -9.78 5.89 -30.98
N LEU A 27 -8.80 6.57 -31.57
CA LEU A 27 -7.71 5.90 -32.28
C LEU A 27 -6.94 4.94 -31.38
N SER A 28 -6.59 5.37 -30.16
CA SER A 28 -5.91 4.51 -29.18
C SER A 28 -6.75 3.31 -28.77
N ASP A 29 -8.04 3.52 -28.50
CA ASP A 29 -8.96 2.46 -28.08
C ASP A 29 -9.13 1.44 -29.23
N THR A 30 -9.23 1.89 -30.49
CA THR A 30 -9.23 1.02 -31.68
C THR A 30 -7.97 0.15 -31.76
N ILE A 31 -6.78 0.75 -31.66
CA ILE A 31 -5.50 0.01 -31.71
C ILE A 31 -5.42 -1.00 -30.56
N CYS A 32 -5.89 -0.63 -29.36
CA CYS A 32 -5.92 -1.54 -28.22
C CYS A 32 -6.82 -2.75 -28.49
N VAL A 33 -8.03 -2.55 -29.01
CA VAL A 33 -8.96 -3.63 -29.35
C VAL A 33 -8.39 -4.54 -30.44
N GLU A 34 -7.81 -3.97 -31.50
CA GLU A 34 -7.17 -4.74 -32.60
C GLU A 34 -6.04 -5.65 -32.11
N ASN A 35 -5.32 -5.22 -31.07
CA ASN A 35 -4.21 -5.98 -30.49
C ASN A 35 -4.61 -6.80 -29.25
N GLY A 36 -5.91 -6.97 -28.98
CA GLY A 36 -6.41 -7.79 -27.86
C GLY A 36 -6.22 -7.19 -26.47
N TYR A 37 -5.97 -5.89 -26.36
CA TYR A 37 -5.86 -5.17 -25.09
C TYR A 37 -7.23 -4.66 -24.61
N SER A 38 -7.40 -4.62 -23.28
CA SER A 38 -8.60 -4.09 -22.64
C SER A 38 -8.69 -2.56 -22.77
N ILE A 39 -9.87 -2.05 -23.09
CA ILE A 39 -10.18 -0.60 -23.12
C ILE A 39 -11.08 -0.20 -21.94
N VAL A 40 -11.07 1.09 -21.59
CA VAL A 40 -12.02 1.65 -20.62
C VAL A 40 -13.25 2.12 -21.38
N GLU A 41 -14.27 1.25 -21.48
CA GLU A 41 -15.50 1.49 -22.26
C GLU A 41 -16.26 2.75 -21.80
N ASN A 42 -16.43 2.91 -20.48
CA ASN A 42 -17.20 4.01 -19.88
C ASN A 42 -16.34 4.85 -18.93
N PRO A 43 -15.50 5.76 -19.44
CA PRO A 43 -14.70 6.65 -18.60
C PRO A 43 -15.59 7.62 -17.83
N LYS A 44 -15.22 7.90 -16.58
CA LYS A 44 -15.84 9.00 -15.85
C LYS A 44 -15.52 10.33 -16.57
N PRO A 45 -16.51 11.22 -16.79
CA PRO A 45 -16.36 12.44 -17.58
C PRO A 45 -15.33 13.43 -17.01
N HIS A 46 -15.04 13.33 -15.71
CA HIS A 46 -14.02 14.11 -15.03
C HIS A 46 -13.30 13.21 -14.01
N GLY A 47 -11.97 13.33 -13.98
CA GLY A 47 -11.17 12.76 -12.90
C GLY A 47 -11.43 13.48 -11.59
N LYS A 48 -10.98 12.89 -10.48
CA LYS A 48 -10.89 13.64 -9.21
C LYS A 48 -9.95 14.82 -9.42
N SER A 49 -10.28 15.99 -8.88
CA SER A 49 -9.31 17.10 -8.82
C SER A 49 -8.08 16.63 -8.04
N TYR A 50 -6.91 17.20 -8.32
CA TYR A 50 -5.63 16.75 -7.75
C TYR A 50 -5.68 16.59 -6.23
N ASN A 51 -6.29 17.54 -5.52
CA ASN A 51 -6.48 17.49 -4.07
C ASN A 51 -7.39 16.32 -3.63
N LYS A 52 -8.45 16.02 -4.39
CA LYS A 52 -9.32 14.85 -4.14
C LYS A 52 -8.65 13.52 -4.49
N TRP A 53 -7.65 13.52 -5.37
CA TRP A 53 -6.83 12.35 -5.67
C TRP A 53 -5.81 12.08 -4.55
N LEU A 54 -5.23 13.12 -3.95
CA LEU A 54 -4.32 12.99 -2.81
C LEU A 54 -4.98 12.40 -1.55
N GLY A 55 -6.31 12.50 -1.42
CA GLY A 55 -7.05 11.97 -0.27
C GLY A 55 -6.62 12.67 1.03
N ASP A 56 -6.36 11.88 2.08
CA ASP A 56 -5.97 12.38 3.41
C ASP A 56 -4.59 13.04 3.45
N ALA A 57 -3.75 12.84 2.42
CA ALA A 57 -2.47 13.52 2.28
C ALA A 57 -2.60 14.96 1.73
N ALA A 58 -3.80 15.37 1.31
CA ALA A 58 -4.03 16.71 0.81
C ALA A 58 -3.83 17.74 1.91
N LYS A 59 -3.09 18.82 1.61
CA LYS A 59 -3.02 19.97 2.51
C LYS A 59 -4.43 20.52 2.73
N PRO A 60 -4.84 20.81 3.99
CA PRO A 60 -6.15 21.39 4.25
C PRO A 60 -6.26 22.73 3.53
N SER A 61 -7.45 23.01 3.00
CA SER A 61 -7.76 24.33 2.46
C SER A 61 -7.71 25.39 3.57
N HIS A 62 -7.45 26.64 3.24
CA HIS A 62 -7.40 27.72 4.23
C HIS A 62 -8.67 27.82 5.10
N ARG A 63 -9.84 27.47 4.54
CA ARG A 63 -11.10 27.40 5.30
C ARG A 63 -11.15 26.20 6.25
N GLU A 64 -10.68 25.03 5.82
CA GLU A 64 -10.55 23.85 6.69
C GLU A 64 -9.53 24.11 7.81
N THR A 65 -8.44 24.81 7.53
CA THR A 65 -7.49 25.24 8.57
C THR A 65 -8.15 26.12 9.62
N LEU A 66 -9.03 27.06 9.22
CA LEU A 66 -9.79 27.88 10.16
C LEU A 66 -10.79 27.06 10.98
N HIS A 67 -11.52 26.12 10.35
CA HIS A 67 -12.41 25.20 11.08
C HIS A 67 -11.64 24.40 12.12
N LEU A 68 -10.49 23.84 11.75
CA LEU A 68 -9.66 23.02 12.64
C LEU A 68 -9.06 23.84 13.79
N ALA A 69 -8.73 25.11 13.55
CA ALA A 69 -8.29 26.03 14.59
C ALA A 69 -9.41 26.36 15.57
N ILE A 70 -10.64 26.60 15.07
CA ILE A 70 -11.81 26.85 15.92
C ILE A 70 -12.17 25.61 16.74
N ASP A 71 -12.16 24.42 16.12
CA ASP A 71 -12.45 23.16 16.82
C ASP A 71 -11.46 22.93 17.97
N ARG A 72 -10.15 23.11 17.71
CA ARG A 72 -9.11 23.01 18.75
C ARG A 72 -9.26 24.06 19.85
N ALA A 73 -9.67 25.27 19.50
CA ALA A 73 -9.88 26.33 20.49
C ALA A 73 -11.13 26.04 21.36
N LEU A 74 -12.18 25.45 20.78
CA LEU A 74 -13.38 25.01 21.51
C LEU A 74 -13.11 23.79 22.41
N GLU A 75 -12.21 22.88 22.02
CA GLU A 75 -11.76 21.77 22.87
C GLU A 75 -11.18 22.25 24.21
N GLN A 76 -10.56 23.43 24.24
CA GLN A 76 -10.03 24.05 25.47
C GLN A 76 -11.12 24.64 26.37
N LYS A 77 -12.40 24.61 25.95
CA LYS A 77 -13.57 25.15 26.67
C LYS A 77 -13.38 26.62 27.11
N PRO A 78 -13.28 27.57 26.15
CA PRO A 78 -13.20 28.98 26.48
C PRO A 78 -14.46 29.46 27.22
N ALA A 79 -14.31 30.44 28.11
CA ALA A 79 -15.43 31.00 28.87
C ALA A 79 -16.34 31.88 28.00
N ASP A 80 -15.72 32.69 27.11
CA ASP A 80 -16.41 33.69 26.30
C ASP A 80 -15.88 33.72 24.87
N LEU A 81 -16.65 34.34 23.97
CA LEU A 81 -16.24 34.53 22.57
C LEU A 81 -14.90 35.27 22.46
N ASP A 82 -14.66 36.25 23.34
CA ASP A 82 -13.39 36.99 23.35
C ASP A 82 -12.21 36.08 23.70
N THR A 83 -12.38 35.17 24.65
CA THR A 83 -11.35 34.18 25.00
C THR A 83 -11.07 33.21 23.85
N LEU A 84 -12.11 32.77 23.13
CA LEU A 84 -11.96 31.95 21.93
C LEU A 84 -11.15 32.68 20.85
N LEU A 85 -11.43 33.97 20.60
CA LEU A 85 -10.71 34.77 19.62
C LEU A 85 -9.23 34.95 19.99
N THR A 86 -8.93 35.20 21.27
CA THR A 86 -7.54 35.30 21.72
C THR A 86 -6.77 33.99 21.55
N GLU A 87 -7.42 32.83 21.74
CA GLU A 87 -6.80 31.54 21.51
C GLU A 87 -6.53 31.28 20.02
N LEU A 88 -7.43 31.76 19.14
CA LEU A 88 -7.19 31.73 17.70
C LEU A 88 -6.00 32.61 17.30
N GLU A 89 -5.82 33.78 17.92
CA GLU A 89 -4.63 34.62 17.68
C GLU A 89 -3.33 33.92 18.09
N LYS A 90 -3.31 33.22 19.24
CA LYS A 90 -2.15 32.40 19.65
C LYS A 90 -1.83 31.28 18.66
N SER A 91 -2.86 30.72 18.02
CA SER A 91 -2.68 29.71 16.96
C SER A 91 -2.15 30.27 15.63
N GLY A 92 -1.91 31.60 15.56
CA GLY A 92 -1.40 32.29 14.39
C GLY A 92 -2.46 32.80 13.42
N CYS A 93 -3.75 32.74 13.79
CA CYS A 93 -4.82 33.33 13.00
C CYS A 93 -4.91 34.84 13.24
N ILE A 94 -5.15 35.62 12.20
CA ILE A 94 -5.38 37.06 12.34
C ILE A 94 -6.88 37.27 12.56
N VAL A 95 -7.25 37.91 13.68
CA VAL A 95 -8.64 38.26 14.01
C VAL A 95 -8.82 39.76 13.82
N GLU A 96 -9.81 40.15 13.00
CA GLU A 96 -10.20 41.55 12.82
C GLU A 96 -11.69 41.72 13.15
N ARG A 97 -12.03 42.76 13.92
CA ARG A 97 -13.42 43.19 14.13
C ARG A 97 -13.73 44.34 13.17
N ARG A 98 -14.58 44.09 12.17
CA ARG A 98 -15.06 45.12 11.24
C ARG A 98 -16.53 45.40 11.53
N GLY A 99 -16.78 46.41 12.38
CA GLY A 99 -18.11 46.77 12.82
C GLY A 99 -18.81 45.60 13.54
N LYS A 100 -19.98 45.19 13.05
CA LYS A 100 -20.75 44.07 13.60
C LYS A 100 -20.17 42.68 13.27
N HIS A 101 -19.19 42.58 12.36
CA HIS A 101 -18.70 41.30 11.87
C HIS A 101 -17.27 41.00 12.34
N ILE A 102 -17.06 39.77 12.78
CA ILE A 102 -15.73 39.22 13.05
C ILE A 102 -15.22 38.49 11.81
N THR A 103 -13.98 38.81 11.43
CA THR A 103 -13.26 38.18 10.33
C THR A 103 -12.01 37.48 10.82
N LEU A 104 -11.77 36.27 10.31
CA LEU A 104 -10.59 35.45 10.59
C LEU A 104 -9.74 35.29 9.32
N CYS A 105 -8.42 35.31 9.48
CA CYS A 105 -7.48 34.97 8.42
C CYS A 105 -6.54 33.86 8.87
N ALA A 106 -6.43 32.80 8.07
CA ALA A 106 -5.52 31.69 8.35
C ALA A 106 -4.05 32.13 8.25
N PRO A 107 -3.12 31.47 8.97
CA PRO A 107 -1.70 31.79 8.91
C PRO A 107 -1.17 31.77 7.46
N GLY A 108 -0.53 32.87 7.04
CA GLY A 108 0.02 33.01 5.68
C GLY A 108 -1.00 33.26 4.57
N TRP A 109 -2.30 33.34 4.89
CA TRP A 109 -3.34 33.72 3.94
C TRP A 109 -3.60 35.23 3.98
N LYS A 110 -3.88 35.86 2.83
CA LYS A 110 -4.09 37.31 2.72
C LYS A 110 -5.57 37.72 2.67
N LYS A 111 -6.49 36.76 2.57
CA LYS A 111 -7.93 37.04 2.39
C LYS A 111 -8.67 36.74 3.68
N PRO A 112 -9.17 37.75 4.41
CA PRO A 112 -9.97 37.51 5.61
C PRO A 112 -11.33 36.92 5.25
N VAL A 113 -11.86 36.06 6.13
CA VAL A 113 -13.13 35.37 5.98
C VAL A 113 -14.02 35.70 7.17
N ARG A 114 -15.28 36.10 6.91
CA ARG A 114 -16.25 36.37 7.98
C ARG A 114 -16.67 35.06 8.64
N LEU A 115 -16.86 35.06 9.96
CA LEU A 115 -17.38 33.89 10.69
C LEU A 115 -18.68 33.35 10.08
N CYS A 116 -19.61 34.24 9.71
CA CYS A 116 -20.87 33.85 9.06
C CYS A 116 -20.69 33.10 7.72
N SER A 117 -19.53 33.22 7.07
CA SER A 117 -19.24 32.57 5.79
C SER A 117 -18.49 31.24 5.93
N LEU A 118 -18.14 30.83 7.15
CA LEU A 118 -17.56 29.51 7.44
C LEU A 118 -18.61 28.40 7.39
N GLY A 119 -19.89 28.75 7.56
CA GLY A 119 -21.02 27.83 7.50
C GLY A 119 -21.62 27.56 8.87
N GLU A 120 -22.71 26.80 8.87
CA GLU A 120 -23.45 26.38 10.08
C GLU A 120 -22.53 25.68 11.08
N GLY A 121 -22.67 26.01 12.36
CA GLY A 121 -21.82 25.52 13.45
C GLY A 121 -20.55 26.36 13.70
N TYR A 122 -20.21 27.28 12.79
CA TYR A 122 -19.05 28.18 12.91
C TYR A 122 -19.42 29.66 12.79
N THR A 123 -20.72 29.97 12.77
CA THR A 123 -21.19 31.35 12.79
C THR A 123 -20.99 31.96 14.18
N GLN A 124 -20.97 33.28 14.28
CA GLN A 124 -20.83 33.95 15.58
C GLN A 124 -21.93 33.55 16.57
N GLU A 125 -23.17 33.43 16.08
CA GLU A 125 -24.33 33.02 16.89
C GLU A 125 -24.21 31.58 17.36
N ASP A 126 -23.76 30.68 16.47
CA ASP A 126 -23.53 29.27 16.81
C ASP A 126 -22.42 29.12 17.85
N LEU A 127 -21.31 29.84 17.69
CA LEU A 127 -20.19 29.80 18.64
C LEU A 127 -20.62 30.34 20.02
N ILE A 128 -21.40 31.42 20.07
CA ILE A 128 -21.95 31.93 21.33
C ILE A 128 -22.90 30.90 21.95
N ALA A 129 -23.76 30.26 21.15
CA ALA A 129 -24.68 29.23 21.65
C ALA A 129 -23.96 27.97 22.15
N VAL A 130 -22.83 27.60 21.53
CA VAL A 130 -21.95 26.51 21.97
C VAL A 130 -21.28 26.86 23.30
N LEU A 131 -20.72 28.07 23.41
CA LEU A 131 -20.06 28.53 24.64
C LEU A 131 -21.05 28.68 25.80
N ALA A 132 -22.28 29.10 25.51
CA ALA A 132 -23.38 29.16 26.48
C ALA A 132 -23.95 27.78 26.85
N GLY A 133 -23.50 26.69 26.21
CA GLY A 133 -23.97 25.33 26.45
C GLY A 133 -25.37 25.02 25.89
N THR A 134 -25.94 25.91 25.10
CA THR A 134 -27.27 25.76 24.47
C THR A 134 -27.25 24.84 23.25
N ARG A 135 -26.07 24.68 22.62
CA ARG A 135 -25.86 23.80 21.45
C ARG A 135 -24.59 22.97 21.63
N GLU A 136 -24.63 21.71 21.20
CA GLU A 136 -23.43 20.88 21.10
C GLU A 136 -22.66 21.22 19.82
N HIS A 137 -21.35 21.49 19.94
CA HIS A 137 -20.49 21.70 18.79
C HIS A 137 -20.15 20.37 18.12
N ILE A 138 -20.54 20.21 16.86
CA ILE A 138 -20.17 19.04 16.05
C ILE A 138 -19.01 19.48 15.14
N PRO A 139 -17.75 19.10 15.45
CA PRO A 139 -16.62 19.48 14.62
C PRO A 139 -16.79 18.90 13.22
N ARG A 140 -16.55 19.73 12.21
CA ARG A 140 -16.63 19.32 10.81
C ARG A 140 -15.49 18.33 10.57
N LYS A 141 -15.81 17.03 10.47
CA LYS A 141 -14.87 15.91 10.25
C LYS A 141 -13.60 16.40 9.57
N ALA A 142 -12.57 16.63 10.38
CA ALA A 142 -11.22 16.71 9.87
C ALA A 142 -11.02 15.36 9.19
N SER A 143 -10.78 15.35 7.87
CA SER A 143 -10.09 14.22 7.27
C SER A 143 -8.88 14.03 8.16
N ALA A 144 -8.84 12.90 8.89
CA ALA A 144 -7.78 12.62 9.83
C ALA A 144 -6.49 12.78 9.03
N VAL A 145 -5.79 13.90 9.26
CA VAL A 145 -4.51 14.16 8.64
C VAL A 145 -3.63 13.12 9.29
N ALA A 146 -3.54 11.94 8.66
CA ALA A 146 -2.55 10.95 9.01
C ALA A 146 -1.24 11.75 9.02
N ALA A 147 -0.59 11.82 10.17
CA ALA A 147 0.70 12.46 10.29
C ALA A 147 1.54 11.96 9.11
N PRO A 148 2.21 12.86 8.36
CA PRO A 148 2.99 12.45 7.21
C PRO A 148 3.90 11.31 7.65
N GLU A 149 3.73 10.12 7.03
CA GLU A 149 4.54 8.95 7.37
C GLU A 149 6.02 9.37 7.34
N ALA A 150 6.77 8.93 8.34
CA ALA A 150 8.19 9.22 8.42
C ALA A 150 8.86 8.91 7.07
N PRO A 151 9.74 9.80 6.58
CA PRO A 151 10.34 9.64 5.27
C PRO A 151 11.12 8.32 5.18
N LYS A 152 10.63 7.39 4.36
CA LYS A 152 11.25 6.07 4.16
C LYS A 152 12.51 6.19 3.30
N VAL A 153 13.59 5.55 3.72
CA VAL A 153 14.83 5.44 2.93
C VAL A 153 14.57 4.59 1.69
N ASN A 154 14.85 5.13 0.51
CA ASN A 154 14.79 4.45 -0.77
C ASN A 154 16.19 4.23 -1.35
N LEU A 155 16.27 3.30 -2.30
CA LEU A 155 17.51 2.96 -2.98
C LEU A 155 18.00 4.12 -3.86
N LEU A 156 19.30 4.42 -3.78
CA LEU A 156 19.97 5.38 -4.64
C LEU A 156 19.89 4.96 -6.13
N VAL A 157 19.66 5.96 -6.99
CA VAL A 157 19.60 5.77 -8.44
C VAL A 157 21.00 5.71 -9.02
N ASP A 158 21.26 4.69 -9.85
CA ASP A 158 22.42 4.65 -10.72
C ASP A 158 22.27 5.63 -11.88
N ILE A 159 22.83 6.82 -11.72
CA ILE A 159 22.72 7.88 -12.72
C ILE A 159 23.36 7.43 -14.04
N GLN A 160 24.56 6.82 -13.98
CA GLN A 160 25.30 6.44 -15.18
C GLN A 160 24.58 5.31 -15.94
N ALA A 161 24.14 4.26 -15.26
CA ALA A 161 23.40 3.18 -15.90
C ALA A 161 22.07 3.66 -16.48
N LYS A 162 21.38 4.61 -15.81
CA LYS A 162 20.14 5.19 -16.34
C LYS A 162 20.38 6.09 -17.56
N LEU A 163 21.49 6.81 -17.61
CA LEU A 163 21.89 7.57 -18.80
C LEU A 163 22.21 6.63 -19.97
N GLN A 164 22.93 5.53 -19.74
CA GLN A 164 23.19 4.50 -20.76
C GLN A 164 21.90 3.86 -21.29
N ALA A 165 20.88 3.72 -20.44
CA ALA A 165 19.54 3.25 -20.84
C ALA A 165 18.70 4.31 -21.61
N GLY A 166 19.30 5.41 -22.07
CA GLY A 166 18.65 6.42 -22.90
C GLY A 166 17.88 7.50 -22.15
N LYS A 167 18.13 7.70 -20.85
CA LYS A 167 17.52 8.82 -20.10
C LYS A 167 18.25 10.13 -20.40
N GLY A 168 17.50 11.23 -20.53
CA GLY A 168 18.05 12.54 -20.85
C GLY A 168 18.53 13.35 -19.63
N LYS A 169 19.17 14.50 -19.90
CA LYS A 169 19.74 15.43 -18.89
C LYS A 169 18.76 15.87 -17.79
N GLY A 170 17.46 15.93 -18.07
CA GLY A 170 16.44 16.24 -17.06
C GLY A 170 16.33 15.18 -15.97
N TYR A 171 16.45 13.89 -16.34
CA TYR A 171 16.42 12.78 -15.40
C TYR A 171 17.67 12.78 -14.52
N GLU A 172 18.83 13.12 -15.08
CA GLU A 172 20.08 13.25 -14.34
C GLU A 172 19.96 14.29 -13.21
N ARG A 173 19.44 15.49 -13.52
CA ARG A 173 19.24 16.56 -12.53
C ARG A 173 18.31 16.12 -11.40
N TRP A 174 17.20 15.47 -11.74
CA TRP A 174 16.28 14.90 -10.77
C TRP A 174 16.96 13.82 -9.91
N ALA A 175 17.69 12.89 -10.53
CA ALA A 175 18.36 11.78 -9.86
C ALA A 175 19.44 12.27 -8.88
N LYS A 176 20.16 13.35 -9.20
CA LYS A 176 21.11 13.99 -8.27
C LYS A 176 20.43 14.51 -7.00
N VAL A 177 19.34 15.28 -7.16
CA VAL A 177 18.58 15.81 -6.01
C VAL A 177 17.91 14.68 -5.22
N PHE A 178 17.40 13.67 -5.91
CA PHE A 178 16.82 12.49 -5.28
C PHE A 178 17.85 11.72 -4.46
N ASN A 179 19.00 11.40 -5.04
CA ASN A 179 20.08 10.69 -4.36
C ASN A 179 20.58 11.47 -3.14
N LEU A 180 20.77 12.79 -3.26
CA LEU A 180 21.16 13.63 -2.13
C LEU A 180 20.15 13.55 -0.96
N LYS A 181 18.85 13.60 -1.27
CA LYS A 181 17.79 13.42 -0.25
C LYS A 181 17.82 12.03 0.38
N GLN A 182 18.02 10.98 -0.43
CA GLN A 182 18.08 9.61 0.08
C GLN A 182 19.35 9.35 0.91
N MET A 183 20.48 9.97 0.56
CA MET A 183 21.71 9.91 1.37
C MET A 183 21.53 10.60 2.72
N ALA A 184 20.91 11.77 2.75
CA ALA A 184 20.59 12.46 4.00
C ALA A 184 19.69 11.60 4.90
N GLN A 185 18.64 10.99 4.33
CA GLN A 185 17.75 10.06 5.05
C GLN A 185 18.48 8.80 5.53
N THR A 186 19.39 8.25 4.72
CA THR A 186 20.23 7.10 5.10
C THR A 186 21.11 7.47 6.28
N MET A 187 21.75 8.64 6.27
CA MET A 187 22.59 9.11 7.38
C MET A 187 21.78 9.32 8.66
N THR A 188 20.59 9.92 8.56
CA THR A 188 19.67 10.07 9.70
C THR A 188 19.31 8.70 10.28
N TYR A 189 18.93 7.74 9.44
CA TYR A 189 18.60 6.39 9.88
C TYR A 189 19.78 5.69 10.59
N LEU A 190 20.98 5.76 10.01
CA LEU A 190 22.17 5.15 10.62
C LEU A 190 22.50 5.79 11.97
N SER A 191 22.32 7.11 12.11
CA SER A 191 22.52 7.81 13.37
C SER A 191 21.45 7.47 14.42
N GLU A 192 20.18 7.34 14.03
CA GLU A 192 19.07 7.01 14.95
C GLU A 192 19.15 5.58 15.48
N HIS A 193 19.80 4.67 14.73
CA HIS A 193 19.90 3.26 15.06
C HIS A 193 21.29 2.81 15.52
N ASP A 194 22.23 3.75 15.71
CA ASP A 194 23.63 3.48 16.07
C ASP A 194 24.33 2.51 15.10
N LEU A 195 24.08 2.66 13.80
CA LEU A 195 24.60 1.79 12.72
C LEU A 195 25.65 2.49 11.84
N LEU A 196 26.33 3.51 12.37
CA LEU A 196 27.37 4.23 11.63
C LEU A 196 28.58 3.32 11.31
N ASP A 197 28.81 2.26 12.08
CA ASP A 197 29.81 1.24 11.76
C ASP A 197 29.28 0.25 10.71
N TYR A 198 30.06 0.05 9.65
CA TYR A 198 29.70 -0.85 8.55
C TYR A 198 29.57 -2.30 9.01
N ALA A 199 30.44 -2.78 9.89
CA ALA A 199 30.38 -4.16 10.37
C ALA A 199 29.11 -4.39 11.20
N ALA A 200 28.76 -3.44 12.07
CA ALA A 200 27.49 -3.45 12.81
C ALA A 200 26.26 -3.42 11.88
N LEU A 201 26.26 -2.57 10.84
CA LEU A 201 25.21 -2.53 9.84
C LEU A 201 25.08 -3.87 9.11
N ALA A 202 26.20 -4.43 8.63
CA ALA A 202 26.23 -5.71 7.94
C ALA A 202 25.70 -6.84 8.84
N ALA A 203 26.14 -6.91 10.09
CA ALA A 203 25.68 -7.91 11.06
C ALA A 203 24.17 -7.79 11.34
N LYS A 204 23.66 -6.57 11.55
CA LYS A 204 22.23 -6.33 11.78
C LYS A 204 21.38 -6.68 10.56
N THR A 205 21.86 -6.37 9.35
CA THR A 205 21.17 -6.75 8.10
C THR A 205 21.10 -8.26 7.92
N ALA A 206 22.18 -8.99 8.26
CA ALA A 206 22.22 -10.45 8.22
C ALA A 206 21.24 -11.06 9.23
N ALA A 207 21.25 -10.58 10.48
CA ALA A 207 20.33 -11.04 11.52
C ALA A 207 18.85 -10.80 11.14
N ALA A 208 18.54 -9.64 10.55
CA ALA A 208 17.19 -9.33 10.06
C ALA A 208 16.76 -10.27 8.92
N ALA A 209 17.68 -10.60 8.00
CA ALA A 209 17.44 -11.55 6.92
C ALA A 209 17.20 -12.98 7.45
N GLU A 210 18.00 -13.44 8.41
CA GLU A 210 17.80 -14.74 9.06
C GLU A 210 16.45 -14.82 9.77
N LYS A 211 16.08 -13.80 10.55
CA LYS A 211 14.77 -13.72 11.21
C LYS A 211 13.62 -13.79 10.21
N TYR A 212 13.72 -13.05 9.09
CA TYR A 212 12.74 -13.12 8.00
C TYR A 212 12.64 -14.54 7.42
N ASN A 213 13.77 -15.16 7.07
CA ASN A 213 13.82 -16.49 6.47
C ASN A 213 13.25 -17.56 7.41
N ASN A 214 13.56 -17.47 8.71
CA ASN A 214 13.03 -18.37 9.73
C ASN A 214 11.50 -18.26 9.83
N LEU A 215 10.96 -17.04 9.95
CA LEU A 215 9.52 -16.80 10.01
C LEU A 215 8.81 -17.23 8.71
N GLN A 216 9.42 -16.95 7.55
CA GLN A 216 8.90 -17.39 6.26
C GLN A 216 8.81 -18.92 6.19
N THR A 217 9.84 -19.61 6.67
CA THR A 217 9.88 -21.08 6.68
C THR A 217 8.80 -21.65 7.59
N GLN A 218 8.64 -21.11 8.81
CA GLN A 218 7.58 -21.51 9.73
C GLN A 218 6.18 -21.34 9.12
N ILE A 219 5.92 -20.19 8.47
CA ILE A 219 4.64 -19.94 7.80
C ILE A 219 4.42 -20.94 6.66
N LYS A 220 5.43 -21.19 5.81
CA LYS A 220 5.34 -22.17 4.72
C LYS A 220 5.08 -23.59 5.25
N THR A 221 5.75 -23.99 6.33
CA THR A 221 5.51 -25.32 6.94
C THR A 221 4.10 -25.44 7.51
N ALA A 222 3.59 -24.37 8.13
CA ALA A 222 2.22 -24.33 8.63
C ALA A 222 1.19 -24.40 7.49
N GLU A 223 1.43 -23.69 6.39
CA GLU A 223 0.60 -23.73 5.18
C GLU A 223 0.56 -25.13 4.55
N LYS A 224 1.72 -25.76 4.37
CA LYS A 224 1.81 -27.12 3.85
C LYS A 224 1.04 -28.11 4.72
N ARG A 225 1.21 -28.04 6.04
CA ARG A 225 0.49 -28.92 6.97
C ARG A 225 -1.02 -28.69 6.97
N MET A 226 -1.48 -27.45 6.79
CA MET A 226 -2.90 -27.14 6.62
C MET A 226 -3.46 -27.73 5.32
N GLU A 227 -2.71 -27.69 4.23
CA GLU A 227 -3.09 -28.30 2.95
C GLU A 227 -3.16 -29.83 3.05
N GLU A 228 -2.16 -30.46 3.68
CA GLU A 228 -2.14 -31.90 3.98
C GLU A 228 -3.36 -32.32 4.82
N ILE A 229 -3.69 -31.55 5.87
CA ILE A 229 -4.89 -31.81 6.69
C ILE A 229 -6.17 -31.62 5.86
N GLY A 230 -6.23 -30.59 5.01
CA GLY A 230 -7.38 -30.30 4.16
C GLY A 230 -7.65 -31.38 3.11
N THR A 231 -6.61 -31.86 2.44
CA THR A 231 -6.68 -32.98 1.47
C THR A 231 -7.08 -34.28 2.17
N LEU A 232 -6.46 -34.62 3.31
CA LEU A 232 -6.81 -35.80 4.09
C LEU A 232 -8.27 -35.76 4.57
N ARG A 233 -8.72 -34.62 5.10
CA ARG A 233 -10.13 -34.42 5.49
C ARG A 233 -11.08 -34.63 4.31
N THR A 234 -10.72 -34.14 3.13
CA THR A 234 -11.54 -34.27 1.92
C THR A 234 -11.69 -35.74 1.52
N HIS A 235 -10.58 -36.50 1.49
CA HIS A 235 -10.62 -37.93 1.22
C HIS A 235 -11.43 -38.71 2.26
N ILE A 236 -11.31 -38.39 3.55
CA ILE A 236 -12.11 -39.04 4.62
C ILE A 236 -13.60 -38.80 4.41
N ILE A 237 -14.00 -37.56 4.12
CA ILE A 237 -15.41 -37.22 3.88
C ILE A 237 -15.93 -37.88 2.60
N GLN A 238 -15.15 -37.85 1.52
CA GLN A 238 -15.52 -38.50 0.26
C GLN A 238 -15.68 -40.00 0.44
N TYR A 239 -14.71 -40.67 1.08
CA TYR A 239 -14.76 -42.10 1.37
C TYR A 239 -15.97 -42.48 2.21
N ALA A 240 -16.29 -41.70 3.25
CA ALA A 240 -17.46 -41.93 4.09
C ALA A 240 -18.78 -41.80 3.31
N LYS A 241 -18.89 -40.80 2.43
CA LYS A 241 -20.10 -40.57 1.61
C LYS A 241 -20.31 -41.61 0.52
N THR A 242 -19.24 -42.10 -0.11
CA THR A 242 -19.31 -43.06 -1.23
C THR A 242 -19.21 -44.52 -0.78
N ARG A 243 -19.08 -44.76 0.53
CA ARG A 243 -18.95 -46.12 1.08
C ARG A 243 -20.14 -46.99 0.75
N ASP A 244 -21.36 -46.50 0.98
CA ASP A 244 -22.58 -47.30 0.82
C ASP A 244 -22.82 -47.65 -0.65
N THR A 245 -22.55 -46.72 -1.56
CA THR A 245 -22.67 -46.94 -3.01
C THR A 245 -21.59 -47.88 -3.54
N TYR A 246 -20.37 -47.81 -3.01
CA TYR A 246 -19.33 -48.79 -3.32
C TYR A 246 -19.63 -50.18 -2.75
N VAL A 247 -20.23 -50.29 -1.56
CA VAL A 247 -20.68 -51.57 -0.99
C VAL A 247 -21.80 -52.18 -1.84
N ALA A 248 -22.75 -51.37 -2.31
CA ALA A 248 -23.78 -51.81 -3.25
C ALA A 248 -23.19 -52.28 -4.58
N TYR A 249 -22.19 -51.58 -5.11
CA TYR A 249 -21.45 -51.97 -6.31
C TYR A 249 -20.75 -53.34 -6.15
N ARG A 250 -20.14 -53.58 -4.98
CA ARG A 250 -19.51 -54.87 -4.65
C ARG A 250 -20.53 -55.99 -4.53
N LYS A 251 -21.69 -55.74 -3.91
CA LYS A 251 -22.80 -56.71 -3.81
C LYS A 251 -23.43 -57.03 -5.17
N ALA A 252 -23.47 -56.07 -6.09
CA ALA A 252 -23.94 -56.24 -7.46
C ALA A 252 -22.93 -56.96 -8.38
N GLY A 253 -21.85 -57.53 -7.83
CA GLY A 253 -20.87 -58.31 -8.59
C GLY A 253 -20.08 -57.49 -9.62
N TYR A 254 -19.85 -56.20 -9.36
CA TYR A 254 -19.14 -55.31 -10.28
C TYR A 254 -19.81 -55.10 -11.64
N SER A 255 -21.15 -55.07 -11.67
CA SER A 255 -21.95 -54.81 -12.88
C SER A 255 -21.53 -53.55 -13.64
N LYS A 256 -21.35 -53.66 -14.97
CA LYS A 256 -21.03 -52.53 -15.86
C LYS A 256 -22.10 -51.43 -15.83
N LYS A 257 -23.39 -51.81 -15.79
CA LYS A 257 -24.51 -50.85 -15.75
C LYS A 257 -24.50 -50.01 -14.47
N PHE A 258 -24.11 -50.61 -13.34
CA PHE A 258 -23.99 -49.90 -12.05
C PHE A 258 -22.78 -48.96 -12.05
N LEU A 259 -21.66 -49.37 -12.66
CA LEU A 259 -20.48 -48.53 -12.80
C LEU A 259 -20.77 -47.28 -13.65
N GLU A 260 -21.55 -47.40 -14.72
CA GLU A 260 -21.93 -46.27 -15.57
C GLU A 260 -22.84 -45.29 -14.83
N ALA A 261 -23.81 -45.80 -14.04
CA ALA A 261 -24.73 -44.97 -13.26
C ALA A 261 -24.07 -44.25 -12.07
N HIS A 262 -23.08 -44.87 -11.41
CA HIS A 262 -22.41 -44.32 -10.21
C HIS A 262 -20.90 -44.07 -10.43
N ARG A 263 -20.52 -43.74 -11.67
CA ARG A 263 -19.11 -43.63 -12.09
C ARG A 263 -18.30 -42.67 -11.23
N GLU A 264 -18.85 -41.49 -10.98
CA GLU A 264 -18.19 -40.42 -10.22
C GLU A 264 -17.95 -40.83 -8.75
N GLU A 265 -18.96 -41.39 -8.10
CA GLU A 265 -18.88 -41.82 -6.71
C GLU A 265 -17.89 -42.97 -6.52
N ILE A 266 -17.90 -43.95 -7.44
CA ILE A 266 -16.97 -45.07 -7.41
C ILE A 266 -15.54 -44.59 -7.67
N ALA A 267 -15.34 -43.63 -8.58
CA ALA A 267 -14.04 -43.02 -8.84
C ALA A 267 -13.51 -42.26 -7.62
N LEU A 268 -14.35 -41.44 -6.97
CA LEU A 268 -14.00 -40.73 -5.73
C LEU A 268 -13.68 -41.69 -4.58
N HIS A 269 -14.41 -42.80 -4.45
CA HIS A 269 -14.13 -43.83 -3.45
C HIS A 269 -12.76 -44.48 -3.66
N LYS A 270 -12.46 -44.86 -4.91
CA LYS A 270 -11.17 -45.46 -5.29
C LYS A 270 -10.02 -44.48 -5.06
N ALA A 271 -10.16 -43.24 -5.52
CA ALA A 271 -9.14 -42.20 -5.34
C ALA A 271 -8.86 -41.91 -3.86
N ALA A 272 -9.89 -41.87 -3.01
CA ALA A 272 -9.72 -41.70 -1.56
C ALA A 272 -9.00 -42.91 -0.93
N LYS A 273 -9.33 -44.13 -1.35
CA LYS A 273 -8.66 -45.34 -0.88
C LYS A 273 -7.19 -45.38 -1.28
N ASP A 274 -6.89 -45.09 -2.55
CA ASP A 274 -5.51 -45.03 -3.06
C ASP A 274 -4.69 -43.96 -2.32
N ALA A 275 -5.31 -42.83 -1.95
CA ALA A 275 -4.66 -41.81 -1.15
C ALA A 275 -4.33 -42.29 0.28
N PHE A 276 -5.20 -43.08 0.92
CA PHE A 276 -4.91 -43.68 2.23
C PHE A 276 -3.83 -44.75 2.15
N ASP A 277 -3.84 -45.58 1.11
CA ASP A 277 -2.84 -46.63 0.89
C ASP A 277 -1.44 -46.02 0.69
N LYS A 278 -1.34 -44.90 -0.05
CA LYS A 278 -0.08 -44.13 -0.20
C LYS A 278 0.44 -43.54 1.11
N LEU A 279 -0.45 -43.16 2.02
CA LEU A 279 -0.08 -42.60 3.32
C LEU A 279 0.31 -43.67 4.35
N GLY A 280 0.05 -44.96 4.09
CA GLY A 280 0.47 -46.08 4.94
C GLY A 280 -0.08 -46.04 6.37
N LEU A 281 -1.20 -45.34 6.60
CA LEU A 281 -1.74 -45.11 7.94
C LEU A 281 -2.43 -46.37 8.48
N LYS A 282 -1.94 -46.90 9.61
CA LYS A 282 -2.56 -48.05 10.32
C LYS A 282 -3.97 -47.74 10.86
N LYS A 283 -4.25 -46.47 11.17
CA LYS A 283 -5.56 -45.96 11.62
C LYS A 283 -5.81 -44.57 11.05
N LEU A 284 -7.00 -44.35 10.50
CA LEU A 284 -7.40 -43.05 9.98
C LEU A 284 -7.74 -42.09 11.14
N PRO A 285 -7.21 -40.86 11.16
CA PRO A 285 -7.58 -39.83 12.13
C PRO A 285 -9.06 -39.48 12.05
N LYS A 286 -9.67 -39.09 13.18
CA LYS A 286 -11.04 -38.59 13.16
C LYS A 286 -11.08 -37.18 12.58
N VAL A 287 -12.12 -36.87 11.81
CA VAL A 287 -12.32 -35.52 11.23
C VAL A 287 -12.35 -34.43 12.31
N LYS A 288 -12.88 -34.73 13.51
CA LYS A 288 -12.89 -33.80 14.64
C LYS A 288 -11.46 -33.41 15.07
N ASP A 289 -10.55 -34.38 15.15
CA ASP A 289 -9.17 -34.15 15.57
C ASP A 289 -8.39 -33.40 14.49
N LEU A 290 -8.66 -33.71 13.20
CA LEU A 290 -8.11 -32.96 12.06
C LEU A 290 -8.57 -31.49 12.06
N ASN A 291 -9.85 -31.24 12.36
CA ASN A 291 -10.37 -29.88 12.46
C ASN A 291 -9.73 -29.11 13.62
N ALA A 292 -9.52 -29.76 14.77
CA ALA A 292 -8.84 -29.16 15.91
C ALA A 292 -7.38 -28.80 15.56
N ALA A 293 -6.64 -29.73 14.96
CA ALA A 293 -5.26 -29.50 14.51
C ALA A 293 -5.18 -28.38 13.46
N TYR A 294 -6.11 -28.33 12.51
CA TYR A 294 -6.19 -27.24 11.53
C TYR A 294 -6.42 -25.89 12.20
N ALA A 295 -7.36 -25.81 13.15
CA ALA A 295 -7.67 -24.58 13.87
C ALA A 295 -6.47 -24.09 14.70
N GLU A 296 -5.74 -25.00 15.32
CA GLU A 296 -4.52 -24.69 16.07
C GLU A 296 -3.44 -24.09 15.15
N ILE A 297 -3.13 -24.75 14.03
CA ILE A 297 -2.13 -24.26 13.06
C ILE A 297 -2.55 -22.91 12.47
N LEU A 298 -3.84 -22.73 12.17
CA LEU A 298 -4.37 -21.46 11.72
C LEU A 298 -4.19 -20.35 12.77
N SER A 299 -4.40 -20.67 14.05
CA SER A 299 -4.18 -19.71 15.14
C SER A 299 -2.70 -19.33 15.29
N GLN A 300 -1.79 -20.29 15.17
CA GLN A 300 -0.35 -20.07 15.21
C GLN A 300 0.11 -19.21 14.02
N LYS A 301 -0.35 -19.51 12.80
CA LYS A 301 -0.06 -18.69 11.61
C LYS A 301 -0.57 -17.26 11.77
N LYS A 302 -1.78 -17.07 12.31
CA LYS A 302 -2.33 -15.72 12.57
C LYS A 302 -1.48 -14.92 13.56
N LYS A 303 -0.89 -15.58 14.57
CA LYS A 303 0.03 -14.94 15.53
C LYS A 303 1.39 -14.61 14.90
N LEU A 304 1.92 -15.48 14.05
CA LEU A 304 3.23 -15.28 13.39
C LEU A 304 3.19 -14.23 12.26
N TYR A 305 2.03 -14.01 11.62
CA TYR A 305 1.94 -13.16 10.43
C TYR A 305 2.29 -11.67 10.67
N PRO A 306 1.86 -11.02 11.77
CA PRO A 306 2.30 -9.67 12.10
C PRO A 306 3.81 -9.57 12.31
N GLU A 307 4.42 -10.55 12.97
CA GLU A 307 5.86 -10.61 13.20
C GLU A 307 6.63 -10.78 11.90
N TYR A 308 6.16 -11.67 11.02
CA TYR A 308 6.69 -11.83 9.67
C TYR A 308 6.62 -10.53 8.86
N ARG A 309 5.49 -9.81 8.92
CA ARG A 309 5.34 -8.52 8.24
C ARG A 309 6.37 -7.50 8.75
N ARG A 310 6.50 -7.37 10.07
CA ARG A 310 7.49 -6.47 10.70
C ARG A 310 8.92 -6.85 10.31
N ALA A 311 9.28 -8.13 10.41
CA ALA A 311 10.60 -8.63 10.05
C ALA A 311 10.92 -8.41 8.56
N ARG A 312 9.94 -8.56 7.67
CA ARG A 312 10.10 -8.27 6.24
C ARG A 312 10.34 -6.79 5.99
N ASP A 313 9.57 -5.92 6.65
CA ASP A 313 9.67 -4.48 6.45
C ASP A 313 11.02 -3.96 7.03
N GLU A 314 11.43 -4.43 8.21
CA GLU A 314 12.74 -4.19 8.83
C GLU A 314 13.90 -4.68 7.95
N MET A 315 13.85 -5.93 7.48
CA MET A 315 14.87 -6.49 6.58
C MET A 315 14.99 -5.64 5.30
N ARG A 316 13.86 -5.24 4.70
CA ARG A 316 13.86 -4.44 3.46
C ARG A 316 14.47 -3.07 3.68
N GLU A 317 14.16 -2.41 4.78
CA GLU A 317 14.71 -1.11 5.13
C GLU A 317 16.23 -1.21 5.35
N LEU A 318 16.68 -2.17 6.17
CA LEU A 318 18.10 -2.40 6.43
C LEU A 318 18.88 -2.76 5.16
N LEU A 319 18.34 -3.60 4.29
CA LEU A 319 18.95 -3.92 2.99
C LEU A 319 19.05 -2.69 2.09
N THR A 320 18.06 -1.80 2.12
CA THR A 320 18.07 -0.57 1.33
C THR A 320 19.13 0.40 1.85
N VAL A 321 19.19 0.58 3.18
CA VAL A 321 20.21 1.39 3.86
C VAL A 321 21.60 0.85 3.58
N LYS A 322 21.82 -0.46 3.72
CA LYS A 322 23.10 -1.10 3.41
C LYS A 322 23.49 -0.91 1.95
N ALA A 323 22.56 -1.14 1.01
CA ALA A 323 22.85 -0.94 -0.42
C ALA A 323 23.19 0.51 -0.76
N ASN A 324 22.60 1.49 -0.06
CA ASN A 324 22.96 2.89 -0.21
C ASN A 324 24.38 3.15 0.30
N VAL A 325 24.74 2.62 1.47
CA VAL A 325 26.10 2.72 2.03
C VAL A 325 27.13 2.03 1.13
N ASP A 326 26.87 0.80 0.70
CA ASP A 326 27.71 0.05 -0.24
C ASP A 326 27.96 0.85 -1.51
N ARG A 327 26.93 1.54 -2.03
CA ARG A 327 27.05 2.34 -3.23
C ARG A 327 27.92 3.58 -3.03
N VAL A 328 27.84 4.24 -1.87
CA VAL A 328 28.69 5.40 -1.54
C VAL A 328 30.14 4.95 -1.38
N LEU A 329 30.39 3.88 -0.62
CA LEU A 329 31.73 3.32 -0.43
C LEU A 329 32.36 2.88 -1.76
N ASN A 330 31.57 2.25 -2.64
CA ASN A 330 32.03 1.84 -3.97
C ASN A 330 32.20 3.01 -4.96
N MET A 331 31.60 4.18 -4.72
CA MET A 331 31.86 5.40 -5.50
C MET A 331 33.15 6.09 -5.08
N GLU A 332 33.57 5.93 -3.82
CA GLU A 332 34.81 6.49 -3.27
C GLU A 332 36.04 5.63 -3.55
N ALA A 333 35.86 4.34 -3.87
CA ALA A 333 36.92 3.52 -4.45
C ALA A 333 37.17 3.99 -5.90
N PRO A 334 38.32 4.62 -6.22
CA PRO A 334 38.64 4.92 -7.61
C PRO A 334 38.68 3.61 -8.38
N GLU A 335 38.18 3.61 -9.62
CA GLU A 335 38.34 2.49 -10.57
C GLU A 335 39.83 2.29 -10.91
N ALA A 336 40.64 1.84 -9.95
CA ALA A 336 41.97 1.34 -10.19
C ALA A 336 41.82 -0.12 -10.64
N GLY A 337 41.93 -0.35 -11.96
CA GLY A 337 42.21 -1.68 -12.49
C GLY A 337 41.15 -2.35 -13.36
N ARG A 338 40.32 -1.61 -14.09
CA ARG A 338 39.72 -2.14 -15.33
C ARG A 338 40.37 -1.49 -16.55
N GLU A 339 41.69 -1.70 -16.69
CA GLU A 339 42.31 -1.73 -18.01
C GLU A 339 41.66 -2.88 -18.77
N LYS A 340 40.65 -2.55 -19.57
CA LYS A 340 40.20 -3.43 -20.65
C LYS A 340 41.31 -3.41 -21.69
N ASP A 341 42.11 -4.45 -21.64
CA ASP A 341 43.10 -4.81 -22.65
C ASP A 341 42.37 -5.00 -23.98
N HIS A 342 42.24 -3.93 -24.76
CA HIS A 342 41.82 -3.98 -26.15
C HIS A 342 43.05 -4.32 -26.98
N SER A 343 43.39 -5.61 -27.03
CA SER A 343 44.28 -6.13 -28.08
C SER A 343 43.44 -6.41 -29.34
N PRO A 344 43.71 -5.73 -30.48
CA PRO A 344 43.08 -6.05 -31.74
C PRO A 344 43.78 -7.26 -32.38
N ARG A 345 42.99 -8.25 -32.79
CA ARG A 345 43.37 -9.20 -33.84
C ARG A 345 42.30 -9.22 -34.91
#